data_AF-A0A0F7SET1-F1
#
_entry.id   AF-A0A0F7SET1-F1
#
_cell.length_a   1.000
_cell.length_b   1.000
_cell.length_c   1.000
_cell.angle_alpha   90.00
_cell.angle_beta   90.00
_cell.angle_gamma   90.00
#
_symmetry.space_group_name_H-M   'P 1'
#
loop_
_entity.id
_entity.type
_entity.pdbx_description
1 polymer ?
#
loop_
_entity_poly.entity_id
_entity_poly.type
_entity_poly.pdbx_seq_one_letter_code
_entity_poly.pdbx_strand_id
1 'polypeptide(L)'
;MHCLRLVKLSAVKRLPSQTAVGLVLERRPPPILSTRSFASPASSSSFVRSVPRPSFNDGSRWKRALASASALTLAAYFLLPTGSIKLDSLVAPEGVQFGKRKLIAASEVMKHNTKDSLWIMIDDPSTGQKNVWDFTEFMNDDMHPGGAHVLLAHVSAPLDGGKDATKLFTKIHPKGMIENTLEPEKLVGVVDPTTFKDLPAPKKLSEDEIRVKKAREEMKPIEDIINLEDIEQEARKVLGRTAWAYYHSAGDDEYSRRENAYAYAHYWFNPRILVPVVDVDMSTSLLGGKIKARLPVYISPAAMAKLGHPEGERNLVRAAGEGGIVHGVSINASCSLEEMMDVKQDGQPMLFQIYLNTDREKSKELVKKVEAMNFDGIIFTVDSPVPGNRELDRRTKPTQRSPSNGDGAKSNSKGVAHAISGYQDANLSWDDVTWLQSLTKLPLIIKGIQSVDDVETAASHGVQGVILSNHGGRSLDFSPAPIDVLYELRQTKPELFNKMDVYVDGGIKRGTDVLKALCLGAKAVGLGRPFLYGNGTYGQEGVSKVIEIMEAEIATSMRLLGVTRLDQLRPNMIRYRERAPAPRP
;
A
#
# COMPACT_ATOMS: atom_id res chain seq x y z
N MET A 1 -46.41 -36.27 -9.64
CA MET A 1 -47.19 -35.99 -10.87
C MET A 1 -48.63 -35.71 -10.46
N HIS A 2 -49.03 -34.43 -10.41
CA HIS A 2 -50.16 -33.82 -11.16
C HIS A 2 -51.55 -34.45 -10.85
N CYS A 3 -52.63 -33.74 -10.49
CA CYS A 3 -53.02 -32.36 -10.79
C CYS A 3 -54.30 -31.93 -10.00
N LEU A 4 -54.52 -30.60 -9.94
CA LEU A 4 -55.80 -29.84 -9.96
C LEU A 4 -56.64 -29.48 -8.70
N ARG A 5 -56.52 -28.17 -8.38
CA ARG A 5 -57.52 -27.13 -7.99
C ARG A 5 -59.02 -27.51 -7.93
N LEU A 6 -59.75 -26.99 -6.94
CA LEU A 6 -60.70 -25.84 -7.09
C LEU A 6 -61.39 -25.38 -5.78
N VAL A 7 -61.71 -24.09 -5.80
CA VAL A 7 -62.28 -23.14 -4.82
C VAL A 7 -63.74 -23.44 -4.40
N LYS A 8 -64.12 -23.08 -3.15
CA LYS A 8 -65.45 -22.49 -2.84
C LYS A 8 -65.48 -21.61 -1.57
N LEU A 9 -66.15 -20.46 -1.71
CA LEU A 9 -66.45 -19.35 -0.80
C LEU A 9 -67.31 -19.74 0.42
N SER A 10 -67.16 -19.16 1.63
CA SER A 10 -67.92 -18.01 2.23
C SER A 10 -68.06 -18.35 3.75
N ALA A 11 -68.12 -17.48 4.78
CA ALA A 11 -68.73 -16.17 4.95
C ALA A 11 -68.21 -15.44 6.21
N VAL A 12 -68.08 -14.10 6.09
CA VAL A 12 -68.53 -13.00 6.97
C VAL A 12 -68.68 -13.23 8.49
N LYS A 13 -67.95 -12.43 9.28
CA LYS A 13 -68.51 -11.67 10.42
C LYS A 13 -67.65 -10.42 10.71
N ARG A 14 -68.32 -9.26 10.79
CA ARG A 14 -67.77 -7.92 11.06
C ARG A 14 -67.95 -7.55 12.55
N LEU A 15 -66.92 -6.87 13.10
CA LEU A 15 -66.92 -5.71 14.03
C LEU A 15 -67.52 -5.85 15.46
N PRO A 16 -67.07 -5.06 16.48
CA PRO A 16 -66.73 -3.63 16.38
C PRO A 16 -65.46 -3.11 17.10
N SER A 17 -65.25 -1.81 16.80
CA SER A 17 -64.18 -0.86 17.08
C SER A 17 -64.16 -0.20 18.46
N GLN A 18 -63.10 0.58 18.69
CA GLN A 18 -62.80 1.59 19.74
C GLN A 18 -61.96 1.01 20.90
N THR A 19 -60.87 1.63 21.38
CA THR A 19 -60.60 3.06 21.56
C THR A 19 -59.08 3.29 21.70
N ALA A 20 -58.59 4.41 21.18
CA ALA A 20 -57.21 4.89 21.35
C ALA A 20 -56.99 5.44 22.76
N VAL A 21 -55.83 5.14 23.36
CA VAL A 21 -55.31 5.84 24.55
C VAL A 21 -53.89 6.30 24.24
N GLY A 22 -53.73 7.62 24.13
CA GLY A 22 -52.44 8.28 24.01
C GLY A 22 -51.72 8.29 25.36
N LEU A 23 -50.47 7.85 25.35
CA LEU A 23 -49.56 7.98 26.49
C LEU A 23 -48.68 9.21 26.26
N VAL A 24 -49.00 10.27 27.01
CA VAL A 24 -48.18 11.48 27.19
C VAL A 24 -47.05 11.11 28.16
N LEU A 25 -45.81 11.12 27.69
CA LEU A 25 -44.62 11.03 28.55
C LEU A 25 -44.17 12.45 28.91
N GLU A 26 -44.36 12.81 30.18
CA GLU A 26 -43.86 14.04 30.79
C GLU A 26 -42.33 14.11 30.75
N ARG A 27 -41.82 15.22 30.21
CA ARG A 27 -40.39 15.57 30.24
C ARG A 27 -40.02 16.11 31.62
N ARG A 28 -39.12 15.42 32.33
CA ARG A 28 -38.43 15.98 33.50
C ARG A 28 -37.31 16.94 33.06
N PRO A 29 -37.13 18.10 33.71
CA PRO A 29 -36.02 19.00 33.42
C PRO A 29 -34.71 18.48 34.06
N PRO A 30 -33.53 18.84 33.51
CA PRO A 30 -32.24 18.37 34.00
C PRO A 30 -31.83 19.10 35.30
N PRO A 31 -30.98 18.48 36.15
CA PRO A 31 -30.50 19.11 37.36
C PRO A 31 -29.47 20.21 37.07
N ILE A 32 -29.63 21.32 37.78
CA ILE A 32 -28.72 22.47 37.81
C ILE A 32 -27.46 22.09 38.59
N LEU A 33 -26.30 22.07 37.92
CA LEU A 33 -24.99 21.94 38.58
C LEU A 33 -24.43 23.34 38.89
N SER A 34 -24.30 23.61 40.18
CA SER A 34 -23.72 24.84 40.72
C SER A 34 -22.23 24.94 40.40
N THR A 35 -21.80 26.09 39.89
CA THR A 35 -20.39 26.48 39.82
C THR A 35 -19.86 26.80 41.21
N ARG A 36 -18.93 25.98 41.73
CA ARG A 36 -18.07 26.36 42.84
C ARG A 36 -16.65 26.60 42.33
N SER A 37 -16.30 27.88 42.30
CA SER A 37 -14.93 28.40 42.30
C SER A 37 -14.35 28.25 43.71
N PHE A 38 -13.17 27.65 43.85
CA PHE A 38 -12.17 27.87 44.91
C PHE A 38 -10.82 27.36 44.36
N ALA A 39 -9.90 28.23 43.95
CA ALA A 39 -8.82 28.82 44.77
C ALA A 39 -7.80 27.78 45.28
N SER A 40 -6.57 27.88 44.78
CA SER A 40 -5.36 27.22 45.31
C SER A 40 -5.11 27.56 46.78
N PRO A 41 -4.33 26.72 47.47
CA PRO A 41 -3.09 27.27 48.01
C PRO A 41 -1.87 26.38 47.80
N ALA A 42 -0.72 27.06 47.79
CA ALA A 42 0.61 26.51 47.72
C ALA A 42 1.17 26.13 49.11
N SER A 43 2.35 25.49 49.05
CA SER A 43 3.39 25.29 50.07
C SER A 43 3.32 24.00 50.91
N SER A 44 4.37 23.15 50.80
CA SER A 44 5.53 23.21 51.70
C SER A 44 6.59 22.12 51.39
N SER A 45 7.81 22.57 51.11
CA SER A 45 9.15 22.06 51.51
C SER A 45 9.49 20.55 51.56
N SER A 46 10.43 20.19 50.66
CA SER A 46 11.72 19.49 50.88
C SER A 46 11.84 18.34 51.89
N PHE A 47 12.28 17.17 51.39
CA PHE A 47 13.36 16.40 52.02
C PHE A 47 14.14 15.62 50.94
N VAL A 48 15.36 16.06 50.68
CA VAL A 48 16.37 15.35 49.89
C VAL A 48 17.08 14.37 50.82
N ARG A 49 17.19 13.10 50.41
CA ARG A 49 18.16 12.16 50.99
C ARG A 49 18.98 11.51 49.87
N SER A 50 20.25 11.89 49.88
CA SER A 50 21.37 11.38 49.10
C SER A 50 21.91 10.06 49.65
N VAL A 51 22.23 9.08 48.80
CA VAL A 51 23.35 8.13 48.96
C VAL A 51 23.69 7.52 47.56
N PRO A 52 24.86 6.88 47.32
CA PRO A 52 26.07 7.50 46.79
C PRO A 52 26.56 6.90 45.45
N ARG A 53 27.42 7.64 44.74
CA ARG A 53 28.31 7.10 43.70
C ARG A 53 29.54 6.47 44.34
N PRO A 54 30.08 5.36 43.81
CA PRO A 54 31.51 5.07 43.90
C PRO A 54 32.23 5.56 42.65
N SER A 55 33.41 6.13 42.85
CA SER A 55 34.34 6.55 41.81
C SER A 55 35.74 6.00 42.10
N PHE A 56 36.43 5.59 41.03
CA PHE A 56 37.88 5.40 40.89
C PHE A 56 38.51 4.25 41.73
N ASN A 57 39.50 3.48 41.26
CA ASN A 57 40.42 3.65 40.14
C ASN A 57 41.09 2.31 39.76
N ASP A 58 41.81 2.34 38.64
CA ASP A 58 42.91 1.46 38.21
C ASP A 58 42.53 0.23 37.34
N GLY A 59 43.14 -0.05 36.17
CA GLY A 59 44.33 0.52 35.56
C GLY A 59 44.40 0.23 34.05
N SER A 60 44.82 1.25 33.32
CA SER A 60 45.64 1.23 32.10
C SER A 60 45.76 -0.09 31.30
N ARG A 61 45.20 -0.15 30.09
CA ARG A 61 45.84 -0.89 28.98
C ARG A 61 45.48 -0.56 27.52
N TRP A 62 44.70 0.47 27.21
CA TRP A 62 44.25 0.71 25.82
C TRP A 62 44.39 2.14 25.26
N LYS A 63 45.21 3.01 25.87
CA LYS A 63 45.51 4.35 25.31
C LYS A 63 47.01 4.53 25.02
N ARG A 64 47.53 3.76 24.06
CA ARG A 64 48.75 4.06 23.28
C ARG A 64 48.70 3.35 21.92
N ALA A 65 47.85 3.83 21.03
CA ALA A 65 47.94 3.59 19.58
C ALA A 65 46.92 4.48 18.88
N LEU A 66 47.21 5.79 18.73
CA LEU A 66 46.61 6.75 17.77
C LEU A 66 47.01 8.17 18.17
N ALA A 67 48.32 8.46 18.09
CA ALA A 67 48.85 9.82 18.18
C ALA A 67 50.20 9.88 17.46
N SER A 68 50.21 9.58 16.15
CA SER A 68 51.36 9.80 15.26
C SER A 68 50.97 9.54 13.81
N ALA A 69 50.14 10.40 13.20
CA ALA A 69 50.02 10.55 11.74
C ALA A 69 49.12 11.73 11.31
N SER A 70 49.19 12.91 11.95
CA SER A 70 48.35 14.06 11.55
C SER A 70 49.07 15.42 11.59
N ALA A 71 50.39 15.44 11.42
CA ALA A 71 51.16 16.69 11.49
C ALA A 71 52.24 16.85 10.40
N LEU A 72 52.15 16.15 9.25
CA LEU A 72 53.21 16.18 8.23
C LEU A 72 52.76 16.35 6.77
N THR A 73 51.55 16.86 6.53
CA THR A 73 51.08 17.18 5.16
C THR A 73 50.52 18.59 4.98
N LEU A 74 50.68 19.49 5.97
CA LEU A 74 50.21 20.88 5.87
C LEU A 74 51.32 21.94 5.79
N ALA A 75 52.60 21.56 5.73
CA ALA A 75 53.73 22.51 5.76
C ALA A 75 54.53 22.62 4.44
N ALA A 76 54.09 21.98 3.35
CA ALA A 76 54.79 22.03 2.05
C ALA A 76 54.15 23.00 1.02
N TYR A 77 53.05 23.68 1.35
CA TYR A 77 52.29 24.49 0.39
C TYR A 77 52.67 26.00 0.37
N PHE A 78 53.64 26.44 1.18
CA PHE A 78 53.94 27.87 1.34
C PHE A 78 55.35 28.32 0.92
N LEU A 79 56.11 27.50 0.19
CA LEU A 79 57.48 27.85 -0.24
C LEU A 79 57.78 27.50 -1.70
N LEU A 80 57.00 28.04 -2.67
CA LEU A 80 57.46 28.21 -4.05
C LEU A 80 56.93 29.53 -4.65
N PRO A 81 57.69 30.19 -5.55
CA PRO A 81 57.50 31.60 -5.88
C PRO A 81 56.32 31.82 -6.82
N THR A 82 55.57 32.90 -6.58
CA THR A 82 54.51 33.41 -7.45
C THR A 82 55.09 33.91 -8.77
N GLY A 83 55.07 33.08 -9.80
CA GLY A 83 55.29 33.46 -11.19
C GLY A 83 53.96 33.54 -11.94
N SER A 84 53.51 34.75 -12.25
CA SER A 84 52.37 35.03 -13.13
C SER A 84 52.67 34.58 -14.56
N ILE A 85 52.01 33.53 -15.04
CA ILE A 85 52.02 33.15 -16.46
C ILE A 85 50.81 33.79 -17.13
N LYS A 86 51.08 34.64 -18.13
CA LYS A 86 50.08 35.26 -19.00
C LYS A 86 49.38 34.20 -19.84
N LEU A 87 48.05 34.23 -19.84
CA LEU A 87 47.17 33.33 -20.57
C LEU A 87 46.92 33.84 -22.00
N ASP A 88 47.97 34.11 -22.78
CA ASP A 88 47.86 34.55 -24.17
C ASP A 88 48.94 33.89 -25.03
N SER A 89 48.86 32.57 -25.22
CA SER A 89 49.40 31.83 -26.38
C SER A 89 49.33 30.32 -26.12
N LEU A 90 48.13 29.73 -26.18
CA LEU A 90 47.97 28.30 -26.44
C LEU A 90 46.98 28.15 -27.58
N VAL A 91 47.48 28.37 -28.80
CA VAL A 91 46.86 27.81 -30.00
C VAL A 91 47.01 26.29 -29.86
N ALA A 92 45.89 25.57 -29.84
CA ALA A 92 45.90 24.12 -29.88
C ALA A 92 46.67 23.66 -31.13
N PRO A 93 47.61 22.70 -31.01
CA PRO A 93 48.22 22.14 -32.21
C PRO A 93 47.13 21.40 -32.99
N GLU A 94 46.96 21.79 -34.25
CA GLU A 94 46.19 21.00 -35.21
C GLU A 94 46.83 19.62 -35.33
N GLY A 95 46.02 18.57 -35.13
CA GLY A 95 46.40 17.20 -35.44
C GLY A 95 46.94 16.37 -34.27
N VAL A 96 46.10 16.10 -33.26
CA VAL A 96 46.24 14.87 -32.46
C VAL A 96 45.10 13.94 -32.84
N GLN A 97 45.40 12.97 -33.71
CA GLN A 97 44.50 11.84 -34.00
C GLN A 97 44.39 10.97 -32.75
N PHE A 98 43.26 11.06 -32.05
CA PHE A 98 42.85 10.07 -31.05
C PHE A 98 42.32 8.82 -31.79
N GLY A 99 42.84 7.65 -31.43
CA GLY A 99 42.64 6.41 -32.18
C GLY A 99 41.18 6.08 -32.49
N LYS A 100 40.88 5.84 -33.78
CA LYS A 100 39.74 5.15 -34.42
C LYS A 100 38.41 4.90 -33.64
N ARG A 101 37.97 5.75 -32.71
CA ARG A 101 36.64 5.64 -32.08
C ARG A 101 35.72 6.70 -32.69
N LYS A 102 34.54 6.27 -33.16
CA LYS A 102 33.53 7.14 -33.78
C LYS A 102 32.98 8.11 -32.73
N LEU A 103 33.03 9.41 -32.99
CA LEU A 103 32.35 10.40 -32.17
C LEU A 103 30.84 10.39 -32.46
N ILE A 104 30.03 10.40 -31.41
CA ILE A 104 28.57 10.36 -31.49
C ILE A 104 28.02 11.62 -30.84
N ALA A 105 27.16 12.34 -31.57
CA ALA A 105 26.46 13.48 -30.99
C ALA A 105 25.55 13.02 -29.86
N ALA A 106 25.51 13.75 -28.74
CA ALA A 106 24.70 13.40 -27.59
C ALA A 106 23.20 13.31 -27.96
N SER A 107 22.73 14.17 -28.85
CA SER A 107 21.35 14.14 -29.40
C SER A 107 21.04 12.86 -30.19
N GLU A 108 22.03 12.25 -30.84
CA GLU A 108 21.89 10.97 -31.52
C GLU A 108 21.69 9.85 -30.51
N VAL A 109 22.51 9.82 -29.45
CA VAL A 109 22.37 8.85 -28.36
C VAL A 109 20.95 8.90 -27.78
N MET A 110 20.36 10.09 -27.65
CA MET A 110 19.00 10.25 -27.13
C MET A 110 17.90 9.57 -27.97
N LYS A 111 18.11 9.33 -29.27
CA LYS A 111 17.12 8.67 -30.15
C LYS A 111 16.91 7.18 -29.85
N HIS A 112 17.90 6.51 -29.24
CA HIS A 112 17.90 5.07 -28.99
C HIS A 112 17.38 4.72 -27.57
N ASN A 113 16.09 4.95 -27.30
CA ASN A 113 15.48 4.82 -25.97
C ASN A 113 14.31 3.81 -25.88
N THR A 114 14.24 2.86 -26.80
CA THR A 114 13.14 1.88 -26.89
C THR A 114 13.65 0.46 -26.67
N LYS A 115 12.75 -0.49 -26.43
CA LYS A 115 13.13 -1.92 -26.30
C LYS A 115 13.88 -2.43 -27.54
N ASP A 116 13.49 -1.96 -28.72
CA ASP A 116 14.07 -2.37 -30.00
C ASP A 116 15.29 -1.54 -30.43
N SER A 117 15.71 -0.56 -29.61
CA SER A 117 16.82 0.34 -29.93
C SER A 117 17.25 1.09 -28.66
N LEU A 118 18.28 0.60 -27.97
CA LEU A 118 18.70 1.12 -26.67
C LEU A 118 20.20 1.38 -26.61
N TRP A 119 20.59 2.65 -26.51
CA TRP A 119 21.97 3.04 -26.25
C TRP A 119 22.12 3.67 -24.86
N ILE A 120 23.18 3.29 -24.15
CA ILE A 120 23.49 3.76 -22.79
C ILE A 120 24.92 4.31 -22.75
N MET A 121 25.08 5.45 -22.08
CA MET A 121 26.37 6.09 -21.84
C MET A 121 26.95 5.62 -20.50
N ILE A 122 28.20 5.15 -20.52
CA ILE A 122 28.94 4.73 -19.32
C ILE A 122 30.38 5.23 -19.43
N ASP A 123 30.92 5.79 -18.35
CA ASP A 123 32.31 6.26 -18.33
C ASP A 123 33.29 5.10 -18.56
N ASP A 124 34.23 5.33 -19.47
CA ASP A 124 35.46 4.56 -19.58
C ASP A 124 36.27 4.78 -18.29
N PRO A 125 36.51 3.74 -17.48
CA PRO A 125 37.16 3.88 -16.18
C PRO A 125 38.62 4.33 -16.28
N SER A 126 39.25 4.25 -17.46
CA SER A 126 40.64 4.63 -17.69
C SER A 126 40.79 6.07 -18.21
N THR A 127 39.84 6.54 -19.02
CA THR A 127 39.92 7.84 -19.68
C THR A 127 38.89 8.86 -19.17
N GLY A 128 37.86 8.41 -18.45
CA GLY A 128 36.72 9.24 -18.02
C GLY A 128 35.82 9.69 -19.17
N GLN A 129 36.01 9.15 -20.39
CA GLN A 129 35.18 9.48 -21.55
C GLN A 129 33.87 8.71 -21.52
N LYS A 130 32.78 9.32 -21.99
CA LYS A 130 31.46 8.69 -22.07
C LYS A 130 31.41 7.75 -23.29
N ASN A 131 31.59 6.45 -23.04
CA ASN A 131 31.38 5.42 -24.06
C ASN A 131 29.89 5.18 -24.27
N VAL A 132 29.47 5.04 -25.52
CA VAL A 132 28.10 4.71 -25.93
C VAL A 132 28.05 3.23 -26.27
N TRP A 133 27.26 2.49 -25.52
CA TRP A 133 27.09 1.05 -25.68
C TRP A 133 25.69 0.73 -26.19
N ASP A 134 25.60 -0.20 -27.12
CA ASP A 134 24.34 -0.74 -27.61
C ASP A 134 23.87 -1.90 -26.71
N PHE A 135 22.78 -1.64 -25.98
CA PHE A 135 22.14 -2.58 -25.06
C PHE A 135 20.89 -3.23 -25.66
N THR A 136 20.60 -3.02 -26.95
CA THR A 136 19.35 -3.48 -27.57
C THR A 136 19.12 -4.98 -27.41
N GLU A 137 20.15 -5.81 -27.56
CA GLU A 137 20.01 -7.27 -27.41
C GLU A 137 19.91 -7.72 -25.94
N PHE A 138 20.41 -6.90 -24.99
CA PHE A 138 20.28 -7.11 -23.55
C PHE A 138 18.88 -6.78 -23.01
N MET A 139 17.99 -6.27 -23.88
CA MET A 139 16.58 -6.02 -23.58
C MET A 139 15.69 -7.27 -23.64
N ASN A 140 16.25 -8.40 -24.09
CA ASN A 140 15.59 -9.70 -23.95
C ASN A 140 15.70 -10.13 -22.48
N ASP A 141 14.56 -10.52 -21.88
CA ASP A 141 14.41 -10.67 -20.41
C ASP A 141 15.37 -11.69 -19.76
N ASP A 142 16.04 -12.53 -20.57
CA ASP A 142 16.97 -13.58 -20.12
C ASP A 142 18.46 -13.18 -20.11
N MET A 143 18.83 -12.02 -20.65
CA MET A 143 20.25 -11.65 -20.87
C MET A 143 20.84 -10.73 -19.78
N HIS A 144 20.02 -9.87 -19.17
CA HIS A 144 20.46 -9.01 -18.08
C HIS A 144 20.00 -9.58 -16.73
N PRO A 145 20.91 -9.94 -15.79
CA PRO A 145 20.54 -10.55 -14.51
C PRO A 145 19.59 -9.71 -13.63
N GLY A 146 19.57 -8.38 -13.82
CA GLY A 146 18.62 -7.47 -13.16
C GLY A 146 17.30 -7.27 -13.91
N GLY A 147 17.12 -7.93 -15.06
CA GLY A 147 15.97 -7.78 -15.95
C GLY A 147 16.00 -6.51 -16.81
N ALA A 148 15.33 -6.57 -17.97
CA ALA A 148 15.29 -5.47 -18.94
C ALA A 148 14.53 -4.22 -18.42
N HIS A 149 13.59 -4.42 -17.50
CA HIS A 149 12.80 -3.35 -16.88
C HIS A 149 13.65 -2.30 -16.16
N VAL A 150 14.80 -2.67 -15.58
CA VAL A 150 15.71 -1.74 -14.89
C VAL A 150 16.39 -0.79 -15.87
N LEU A 151 16.78 -1.31 -17.05
CA LEU A 151 17.40 -0.50 -18.11
C LEU A 151 16.39 0.50 -18.69
N LEU A 152 15.15 0.06 -18.93
CA LEU A 152 14.05 0.92 -19.38
C LEU A 152 13.67 1.97 -18.34
N ALA A 153 13.62 1.60 -17.07
CA ALA A 153 13.35 2.53 -15.98
C ALA A 153 14.43 3.62 -15.92
N HIS A 154 15.71 3.26 -16.12
CA HIS A 154 16.81 4.22 -16.16
C HIS A 154 16.67 5.19 -17.33
N VAL A 155 16.45 4.70 -18.56
CA VAL A 155 16.29 5.57 -19.74
C VAL A 155 14.99 6.35 -19.80
N SER A 156 13.99 5.92 -19.02
CA SER A 156 12.71 6.62 -18.86
C SER A 156 12.71 7.57 -17.66
N ALA A 157 13.73 7.55 -16.79
CA ALA A 157 13.80 8.39 -15.61
C ALA A 157 14.20 9.84 -15.95
N PRO A 158 13.53 10.85 -15.38
CA PRO A 158 13.83 12.27 -15.63
C PRO A 158 15.09 12.79 -14.92
N LEU A 159 15.73 12.00 -14.06
CA LEU A 159 16.90 12.38 -13.28
C LEU A 159 18.17 11.96 -14.03
N ASP A 160 19.02 12.93 -14.36
CA ASP A 160 20.33 12.79 -15.05
C ASP A 160 20.27 12.50 -16.57
N GLY A 161 19.17 12.85 -17.26
CA GLY A 161 19.06 12.74 -18.72
C GLY A 161 18.82 11.31 -19.23
N GLY A 162 18.50 10.37 -18.33
CA GLY A 162 18.05 8.99 -18.57
C GLY A 162 19.11 8.06 -19.16
N LYS A 163 20.12 8.57 -19.86
CA LYS A 163 21.03 7.72 -20.64
C LYS A 163 22.45 7.65 -20.10
N ASP A 164 22.81 8.45 -19.11
CA ASP A 164 24.06 8.28 -18.38
C ASP A 164 23.85 7.33 -17.21
N ALA A 165 24.32 6.09 -17.35
CA ALA A 165 24.17 5.07 -16.32
C ALA A 165 25.39 4.99 -15.39
N THR A 166 26.42 5.83 -15.56
CA THR A 166 27.71 5.64 -14.90
C THR A 166 27.59 5.52 -13.38
N LYS A 167 26.87 6.44 -12.73
CA LYS A 167 26.73 6.44 -11.26
C LYS A 167 25.99 5.21 -10.74
N LEU A 168 25.01 4.73 -11.49
CA LEU A 168 24.23 3.55 -11.11
C LEU A 168 25.05 2.28 -11.36
N PHE A 169 25.65 2.18 -12.54
CA PHE A 169 26.47 1.06 -12.99
C PHE A 169 27.66 0.81 -12.07
N THR A 170 28.43 1.84 -11.74
CA THR A 170 29.64 1.72 -10.89
C THR A 170 29.36 1.36 -9.43
N LYS A 171 28.14 1.56 -8.95
CA LYS A 171 27.74 1.16 -7.58
C LYS A 171 27.42 -0.33 -7.47
N ILE A 172 26.96 -0.93 -8.56
CA ILE A 172 26.37 -2.28 -8.54
C ILE A 172 27.17 -3.29 -9.37
N HIS A 173 28.07 -2.84 -10.26
CA HIS A 173 28.92 -3.72 -11.09
C HIS A 173 30.41 -3.48 -10.81
N PRO A 174 31.24 -4.55 -10.84
CA PRO A 174 32.70 -4.42 -10.75
C PRO A 174 33.29 -3.73 -11.97
N LYS A 175 34.50 -3.14 -11.82
CA LYS A 175 35.23 -2.53 -12.94
C LYS A 175 35.52 -3.56 -14.03
N GLY A 176 35.38 -3.17 -15.29
CA GLY A 176 35.64 -4.04 -16.45
C GLY A 176 34.47 -4.95 -16.84
N MET A 177 33.33 -4.89 -16.13
CA MET A 177 32.20 -5.79 -16.38
C MET A 177 31.66 -5.66 -17.81
N ILE A 178 31.59 -4.45 -18.37
CA ILE A 178 31.04 -4.23 -19.72
C ILE A 178 31.94 -4.85 -20.76
N GLU A 179 33.24 -4.59 -20.66
CA GLU A 179 34.26 -5.07 -21.59
C GLU A 179 34.40 -6.59 -21.56
N ASN A 180 34.01 -7.23 -20.45
CA ASN A 180 34.01 -8.68 -20.29
C ASN A 180 32.69 -9.35 -20.68
N THR A 181 31.61 -8.58 -20.87
CA THR A 181 30.24 -9.11 -21.08
C THR A 181 29.67 -8.76 -22.43
N LEU A 182 29.96 -7.56 -22.94
CA LEU A 182 29.55 -7.10 -24.25
C LEU A 182 30.66 -7.36 -25.26
N GLU A 183 30.28 -7.82 -26.44
CA GLU A 183 31.19 -7.92 -27.57
C GLU A 183 31.72 -6.51 -27.92
N PRO A 184 33.01 -6.36 -28.31
CA PRO A 184 33.59 -5.06 -28.66
C PRO A 184 32.80 -4.28 -29.72
N GLU A 185 32.05 -4.97 -30.59
CA GLU A 185 31.18 -4.44 -31.62
C GLU A 185 29.97 -3.68 -31.06
N LYS A 186 29.59 -3.92 -29.79
CA LYS A 186 28.51 -3.19 -29.09
C LYS A 186 28.97 -1.82 -28.59
N LEU A 187 30.27 -1.52 -28.61
CA LEU A 187 30.76 -0.16 -28.39
C LEU A 187 30.52 0.67 -29.65
N VAL A 188 29.42 1.43 -29.64
CA VAL A 188 29.01 2.26 -30.78
C VAL A 188 30.00 3.41 -31.02
N GLY A 189 30.57 3.96 -29.94
CA GLY A 189 31.52 5.06 -30.02
C GLY A 189 31.67 5.83 -28.71
N VAL A 190 32.17 7.05 -28.81
CA VAL A 190 32.35 7.98 -27.68
C VAL A 190 31.49 9.20 -27.90
N VAL A 191 30.82 9.68 -26.87
CA VAL A 191 30.01 10.91 -26.99
C VAL A 191 30.92 12.10 -27.23
N ASP A 192 30.60 12.92 -28.23
CA ASP A 192 31.27 14.19 -28.47
C ASP A 192 30.95 15.18 -27.33
N PRO A 193 31.93 15.54 -26.48
CA PRO A 193 31.66 16.38 -25.32
C PRO A 193 31.15 17.79 -25.68
N THR A 194 31.42 18.26 -26.91
CA THR A 194 30.97 19.58 -27.36
C THR A 194 29.48 19.63 -27.67
N THR A 195 28.84 18.47 -27.82
CA THR A 195 27.40 18.32 -28.14
C THR A 195 26.51 18.17 -26.90
N PHE A 196 27.09 18.09 -25.69
CA PHE A 196 26.30 18.04 -24.44
C PHE A 196 25.45 19.30 -24.23
N LYS A 197 25.88 20.44 -24.76
CA LYS A 197 25.12 21.71 -24.73
C LYS A 197 23.81 21.63 -25.54
N ASP A 198 23.74 20.70 -26.49
CA ASP A 198 22.60 20.49 -27.39
C ASP A 198 21.61 19.46 -26.81
N LEU A 199 21.96 18.81 -25.68
CA LEU A 199 21.01 17.98 -24.94
C LEU A 199 19.95 18.84 -24.25
N PRO A 200 18.71 18.34 -24.14
CA PRO A 200 17.73 18.95 -23.27
C PRO A 200 18.33 19.04 -21.86
N ALA A 201 18.31 20.24 -21.26
CA ALA A 201 18.69 20.39 -19.86
C ALA A 201 17.93 19.36 -19.02
N PRO A 202 18.56 18.70 -18.03
CA PRO A 202 17.86 17.77 -17.15
C PRO A 202 16.61 18.47 -16.62
N LYS A 203 15.47 17.79 -16.74
CA LYS A 203 14.17 18.37 -16.38
C LYS A 203 14.28 18.88 -14.95
N LYS A 204 14.10 20.19 -14.74
CA LYS A 204 14.09 20.75 -13.40
C LYS A 204 13.04 20.00 -12.60
N LEU A 205 13.47 19.45 -11.45
CA LEU A 205 12.55 18.82 -10.52
C LEU A 205 11.44 19.82 -10.18
N SER A 206 10.21 19.32 -10.19
CA SER A 206 9.07 20.04 -9.65
C SER A 206 9.26 20.31 -8.16
N GLU A 207 8.55 21.32 -7.64
CA GLU A 207 8.54 21.61 -6.21
C GLU A 207 8.19 20.38 -5.36
N ASP A 208 7.30 19.52 -5.88
CA ASP A 208 6.88 18.32 -5.20
C ASP A 208 7.97 17.24 -5.16
N GLU A 209 8.71 17.06 -6.25
CA GLU A 209 9.85 16.12 -6.30
C GLU A 209 10.99 16.59 -5.38
N ILE A 210 11.24 17.90 -5.31
CA ILE A 210 12.23 18.47 -4.37
C ILE A 210 11.80 18.21 -2.92
N ARG A 211 10.52 18.47 -2.60
CA ARG A 211 9.94 18.19 -1.28
C ARG A 211 10.08 16.71 -0.91
N VAL A 212 9.71 15.80 -1.82
CA VAL A 212 9.80 14.35 -1.59
C VAL A 212 11.24 13.92 -1.39
N LYS A 213 12.18 14.40 -2.22
CA LYS A 213 13.61 14.05 -2.09
C LYS A 213 14.14 14.45 -0.70
N LYS A 214 13.88 15.69 -0.28
CA LYS A 214 14.27 16.15 1.06
C LYS A 214 13.61 15.33 2.17
N ALA A 215 12.31 15.06 2.06
CA ALA A 215 11.59 14.26 3.05
C ALA A 215 12.13 12.82 3.15
N ARG A 216 12.61 12.23 2.05
CA ARG A 216 13.25 10.91 2.06
C ARG A 216 14.63 10.92 2.74
N GLU A 217 15.40 12.00 2.60
CA GLU A 217 16.68 12.18 3.30
C GLU A 217 16.50 12.32 4.82
N GLU A 218 15.36 12.86 5.25
CA GLU A 218 15.00 13.07 6.67
C GLU A 218 14.07 11.96 7.22
N MET A 219 13.80 10.92 6.45
CA MET A 219 12.87 9.85 6.82
C MET A 219 13.42 9.06 8.01
N LYS A 220 12.55 8.72 8.96
CA LYS A 220 12.93 7.91 10.11
C LYS A 220 13.46 6.54 9.66
N PRO A 221 14.49 5.99 10.32
CA PRO A 221 14.88 4.60 10.14
C PRO A 221 13.70 3.65 10.42
N ILE A 222 13.65 2.52 9.74
CA ILE A 222 12.50 1.60 9.82
C ILE A 222 12.37 0.94 11.21
N GLU A 223 13.48 0.81 11.92
CA GLU A 223 13.57 0.34 13.30
C GLU A 223 12.85 1.27 14.30
N ASP A 224 12.74 2.57 13.99
CA ASP A 224 12.04 3.56 14.81
C ASP A 224 10.53 3.61 14.54
N ILE A 225 10.05 2.83 13.57
CA ILE A 225 8.63 2.71 13.27
C ILE A 225 7.99 1.73 14.25
N ILE A 226 7.15 2.26 15.16
CA ILE A 226 6.56 1.49 16.25
C ILE A 226 5.18 0.97 15.88
N ASN A 227 4.42 1.73 15.10
CA ASN A 227 3.04 1.37 14.75
C ASN A 227 2.60 1.90 13.37
N LEU A 228 1.41 1.50 12.93
CA LEU A 228 0.90 1.86 11.60
C LEU A 228 0.68 3.37 11.38
N GLU A 229 0.45 4.14 12.45
CA GLU A 229 0.34 5.60 12.36
C GLU A 229 1.68 6.25 12.04
N ASP A 230 2.80 5.71 12.54
CA ASP A 230 4.14 6.21 12.19
C ASP A 230 4.39 6.03 10.69
N ILE A 231 3.97 4.90 10.11
CA ILE A 231 4.04 4.64 8.67
C ILE A 231 3.18 5.64 7.88
N GLU A 232 1.95 5.88 8.32
CA GLU A 232 1.05 6.87 7.67
C GLU A 232 1.67 8.29 7.72
N GLN A 233 2.28 8.67 8.84
CA GLN A 233 2.94 9.96 9.01
C GLN A 233 4.16 10.13 8.11
N GLU A 234 5.01 9.11 7.99
CA GLU A 234 6.15 9.15 7.05
C GLU A 234 5.65 9.15 5.59
N ALA A 235 4.65 8.33 5.26
CA ALA A 235 4.05 8.28 3.93
C ALA A 235 3.49 9.65 3.51
N ARG A 236 2.85 10.39 4.42
CA ARG A 236 2.38 11.77 4.16
C ARG A 236 3.49 12.71 3.73
N LYS A 237 4.70 12.53 4.25
CA LYS A 237 5.87 13.37 3.93
C LYS A 237 6.54 12.94 2.63
N VAL A 238 6.69 11.64 2.38
CA VAL A 238 7.53 11.12 1.28
C VAL A 238 6.76 10.75 0.01
N LEU A 239 5.44 10.58 0.08
CA LEU A 239 4.63 10.37 -1.12
C LEU A 239 4.46 11.68 -1.89
N GLY A 240 4.48 11.59 -3.22
CA GLY A 240 4.09 12.70 -4.10
C GLY A 240 2.62 13.09 -3.83
N ARG A 241 2.26 14.35 -4.12
CA ARG A 241 0.90 14.89 -3.85
C ARG A 241 -0.19 14.02 -4.47
N THR A 242 -0.01 13.57 -5.70
CA THR A 242 -0.95 12.69 -6.41
C THR A 242 -1.07 11.32 -5.72
N ALA A 243 0.04 10.70 -5.34
CA ALA A 243 0.04 9.40 -4.66
C ALA A 243 -0.63 9.49 -3.28
N TRP A 244 -0.28 10.50 -2.48
CA TRP A 244 -0.90 10.76 -1.19
C TRP A 244 -2.40 11.01 -1.33
N ALA A 245 -2.81 11.89 -2.24
CA ALA A 245 -4.21 12.20 -2.46
C ALA A 245 -5.01 10.96 -2.89
N TYR A 246 -4.48 10.16 -3.81
CA TYR A 246 -5.14 8.94 -4.28
C TYR A 246 -5.28 7.87 -3.18
N TYR A 247 -4.24 7.66 -2.35
CA TYR A 247 -4.28 6.67 -1.26
C TYR A 247 -5.09 7.13 -0.05
N HIS A 248 -4.92 8.39 0.36
CA HIS A 248 -5.53 8.93 1.58
C HIS A 248 -7.03 9.21 1.41
N SER A 249 -7.42 9.79 0.26
CA SER A 249 -8.79 10.28 0.05
C SER A 249 -9.88 9.22 0.24
N ALA A 250 -11.05 9.73 0.62
CA ALA A 250 -12.31 9.02 0.73
C ALA A 250 -13.42 9.77 -0.01
N GLY A 251 -14.64 9.24 -0.01
CA GLY A 251 -15.80 9.88 -0.61
C GLY A 251 -16.24 11.10 0.19
N ASP A 252 -16.61 12.16 -0.53
CA ASP A 252 -17.26 13.37 -0.02
C ASP A 252 -16.54 13.98 1.21
N ASP A 253 -17.20 14.02 2.38
CA ASP A 253 -16.70 14.62 3.62
C ASP A 253 -15.82 13.68 4.45
N GLU A 254 -15.53 12.50 3.91
CA GLU A 254 -14.74 11.42 4.50
C GLU A 254 -15.27 10.90 5.85
N TYR A 255 -16.58 11.00 6.12
CA TYR A 255 -17.16 10.52 7.39
C TYR A 255 -16.98 9.01 7.56
N SER A 256 -17.37 8.20 6.58
CA SER A 256 -17.24 6.74 6.66
C SER A 256 -15.79 6.31 6.84
N ARG A 257 -14.82 7.01 6.24
CA ARG A 257 -13.39 6.71 6.47
C ARG A 257 -12.99 6.89 7.93
N ARG A 258 -13.41 7.99 8.56
CA ARG A 258 -13.14 8.25 9.98
C ARG A 258 -13.90 7.28 10.87
N GLU A 259 -15.19 7.07 10.58
CA GLU A 259 -16.07 6.21 11.36
C GLU A 259 -15.61 4.75 11.36
N ASN A 260 -15.12 4.24 10.21
CA ASN A 260 -14.52 2.91 10.14
C ASN A 260 -13.43 2.68 11.20
N ALA A 261 -12.59 3.68 11.46
CA ALA A 261 -11.54 3.59 12.47
C ALA A 261 -12.09 3.85 13.88
N TYR A 262 -13.00 4.82 14.00
CA TYR A 262 -13.55 5.25 15.29
C TYR A 262 -14.45 4.19 15.94
N ALA A 263 -15.25 3.48 15.16
CA ALA A 263 -16.22 2.49 15.65
C ALA A 263 -15.58 1.39 16.50
N TYR A 264 -14.32 1.01 16.24
CA TYR A 264 -13.59 0.06 17.07
C TYR A 264 -13.46 0.49 18.54
N ALA A 265 -13.55 1.79 18.85
CA ALA A 265 -13.52 2.31 20.21
C ALA A 265 -14.82 2.04 21.01
N HIS A 266 -15.90 1.63 20.35
CA HIS A 266 -17.15 1.19 20.98
C HIS A 266 -17.02 -0.24 21.56
N TYR A 267 -16.03 -1.02 21.14
CA TYR A 267 -15.88 -2.42 21.54
C TYR A 267 -14.75 -2.57 22.57
N TRP A 268 -15.10 -2.90 23.80
CA TRP A 268 -14.18 -3.02 24.94
C TRP A 268 -13.95 -4.48 25.32
N PHE A 269 -12.72 -4.87 25.64
CA PHE A 269 -12.41 -6.24 26.04
C PHE A 269 -12.81 -6.58 27.47
N ASN A 270 -13.13 -7.85 27.70
CA ASN A 270 -13.26 -8.50 29.00
C ASN A 270 -12.12 -9.53 29.18
N PRO A 271 -10.90 -9.10 29.53
CA PRO A 271 -9.75 -9.99 29.63
C PRO A 271 -9.89 -11.02 30.75
N ARG A 272 -9.27 -12.19 30.55
CA ARG A 272 -9.19 -13.26 31.55
C ARG A 272 -7.81 -13.25 32.21
N ILE A 273 -7.81 -13.23 33.54
CA ILE A 273 -6.60 -13.23 34.37
C ILE A 273 -6.31 -14.65 34.89
N LEU A 274 -5.06 -14.87 35.33
CA LEU A 274 -4.57 -16.18 35.81
C LEU A 274 -4.73 -17.32 34.77
N VAL A 275 -4.57 -16.98 33.49
CA VAL A 275 -4.55 -17.94 32.36
C VAL A 275 -3.10 -18.07 31.88
N PRO A 276 -2.55 -19.29 31.71
CA PRO A 276 -1.25 -19.50 31.10
C PRO A 276 -1.26 -19.05 29.62
N VAL A 277 -0.38 -18.11 29.25
CA VAL A 277 -0.37 -17.47 27.92
C VAL A 277 1.04 -17.33 27.33
N VAL A 278 1.96 -18.23 27.67
CA VAL A 278 3.35 -18.16 27.19
C VAL A 278 3.40 -18.26 25.67
N ASP A 279 2.79 -19.32 25.13
CA ASP A 279 2.76 -19.62 23.70
C ASP A 279 1.43 -19.20 23.07
N VAL A 280 1.51 -18.49 21.94
CA VAL A 280 0.34 -18.04 21.19
C VAL A 280 0.45 -18.51 19.75
N ASP A 281 -0.63 -19.12 19.25
CA ASP A 281 -0.82 -19.49 17.86
C ASP A 281 -1.85 -18.56 17.21
N MET A 282 -1.38 -17.81 16.21
CA MET A 282 -2.17 -16.86 15.42
C MET A 282 -2.56 -17.41 14.05
N SER A 283 -2.23 -18.67 13.76
CA SER A 283 -2.56 -19.27 12.47
C SER A 283 -4.07 -19.42 12.30
N THR A 284 -4.52 -19.26 11.07
CA THR A 284 -5.92 -19.44 10.69
C THR A 284 -6.01 -20.17 9.35
N SER A 285 -7.22 -20.58 9.01
CA SER A 285 -7.52 -21.20 7.73
C SER A 285 -8.77 -20.59 7.13
N LEU A 286 -8.71 -20.20 5.86
CA LEU A 286 -9.76 -19.50 5.16
C LEU A 286 -10.41 -20.40 4.10
N LEU A 287 -11.61 -20.02 3.67
CA LEU A 287 -12.40 -20.63 2.60
C LEU A 287 -12.61 -22.14 2.82
N GLY A 288 -13.08 -22.48 4.02
CA GLY A 288 -13.31 -23.88 4.41
C GLY A 288 -12.03 -24.69 4.60
N GLY A 289 -10.91 -24.01 4.90
CA GLY A 289 -9.63 -24.64 5.19
C GLY A 289 -8.69 -24.78 4.00
N LYS A 290 -9.11 -24.34 2.81
CA LYS A 290 -8.35 -24.39 1.55
C LYS A 290 -7.11 -23.50 1.58
N ILE A 291 -7.20 -22.35 2.24
CA ILE A 291 -6.09 -21.41 2.40
C ILE A 291 -5.60 -21.48 3.84
N LYS A 292 -4.29 -21.56 4.04
CA LYS A 292 -3.65 -21.41 5.35
C LYS A 292 -2.97 -20.04 5.42
N ALA A 293 -3.11 -19.37 6.55
CA ALA A 293 -2.47 -18.09 6.81
C ALA A 293 -1.85 -18.12 8.20
N ARG A 294 -0.65 -17.54 8.32
CA ARG A 294 0.10 -17.45 9.58
C ARG A 294 -0.52 -16.45 10.56
N LEU A 295 -1.20 -15.43 10.03
CA LEU A 295 -1.84 -14.37 10.79
C LEU A 295 -3.30 -14.16 10.31
N PRO A 296 -4.19 -13.66 11.16
CA PRO A 296 -5.58 -13.35 10.79
C PRO A 296 -5.71 -11.98 10.10
N VAL A 297 -4.71 -11.59 9.31
CA VAL A 297 -4.69 -10.35 8.52
C VAL A 297 -4.38 -10.68 7.06
N TYR A 298 -4.88 -9.87 6.13
CA TYR A 298 -4.56 -9.99 4.72
C TYR A 298 -4.37 -8.61 4.08
N ILE A 299 -3.60 -8.57 2.99
CA ILE A 299 -3.49 -7.38 2.15
C ILE A 299 -4.77 -7.29 1.32
N SER A 300 -5.61 -6.29 1.62
CA SER A 300 -6.85 -6.06 0.90
C SER A 300 -6.56 -5.51 -0.50
N PRO A 301 -7.37 -5.85 -1.53
CA PRO A 301 -7.20 -5.32 -2.88
C PRO A 301 -7.14 -3.80 -2.90
N ALA A 302 -5.99 -3.28 -3.30
CA ALA A 302 -5.73 -1.86 -3.44
C ALA A 302 -4.85 -1.61 -4.66
N ALA A 303 -5.32 -0.75 -5.56
CA ALA A 303 -4.74 -0.51 -6.87
C ALA A 303 -3.62 0.53 -6.86
N MET A 304 -2.84 0.56 -7.95
CA MET A 304 -1.86 1.60 -8.26
C MET A 304 -0.73 1.75 -7.23
N ALA A 305 -0.14 0.63 -6.78
CA ALA A 305 0.99 0.66 -5.85
C ALA A 305 2.25 1.36 -6.42
N LYS A 306 2.41 1.40 -7.75
CA LYS A 306 3.49 2.13 -8.46
C LYS A 306 3.45 3.65 -8.24
N LEU A 307 2.33 4.21 -7.78
CA LEU A 307 2.29 5.62 -7.36
C LEU A 307 3.16 5.89 -6.13
N GLY A 308 3.28 4.91 -5.24
CA GLY A 308 4.09 5.02 -4.02
C GLY A 308 5.53 4.56 -4.21
N HIS A 309 5.74 3.49 -4.97
CA HIS A 309 7.06 2.87 -5.13
C HIS A 309 7.20 2.18 -6.50
N PRO A 310 8.32 2.31 -7.23
CA PRO A 310 8.47 1.75 -8.58
C PRO A 310 8.18 0.25 -8.73
N GLU A 311 8.54 -0.56 -7.73
CA GLU A 311 8.24 -2.00 -7.70
C GLU A 311 6.74 -2.33 -7.52
N GLY A 312 5.93 -1.36 -7.09
CA GLY A 312 4.48 -1.48 -6.99
C GLY A 312 4.02 -2.71 -6.21
N GLU A 313 3.09 -3.46 -6.80
CA GLU A 313 2.48 -4.63 -6.19
C GLU A 313 3.46 -5.82 -6.02
N ARG A 314 4.60 -5.85 -6.71
CA ARG A 314 5.63 -6.90 -6.52
C ARG A 314 6.14 -6.92 -5.08
N ASN A 315 6.34 -5.75 -4.47
CA ASN A 315 6.71 -5.63 -3.06
C ASN A 315 5.64 -6.23 -2.13
N LEU A 316 4.36 -6.03 -2.46
CA LEU A 316 3.24 -6.58 -1.70
C LEU A 316 3.21 -8.11 -1.79
N VAL A 317 3.45 -8.66 -2.99
CA VAL A 317 3.54 -10.11 -3.20
C VAL A 317 4.70 -10.70 -2.40
N ARG A 318 5.93 -10.17 -2.53
CA ARG A 318 7.11 -10.71 -1.82
C ARG A 318 6.89 -10.71 -0.30
N ALA A 319 6.50 -9.57 0.27
CA ALA A 319 6.29 -9.44 1.71
C ALA A 319 5.12 -10.30 2.22
N ALA A 320 4.03 -10.45 1.43
CA ALA A 320 2.94 -11.35 1.81
C ALA A 320 3.37 -12.82 1.85
N GLY A 321 4.23 -13.24 0.91
CA GLY A 321 4.82 -14.58 0.88
C GLY A 321 5.69 -14.82 2.11
N GLU A 322 6.66 -13.93 2.36
CA GLU A 322 7.54 -13.98 3.54
C GLU A 322 6.75 -13.96 4.86
N GLY A 323 5.72 -13.11 4.93
CA GLY A 323 4.86 -12.97 6.10
C GLY A 323 3.85 -14.09 6.28
N GLY A 324 3.66 -14.97 5.29
CA GLY A 324 2.67 -16.04 5.31
C GLY A 324 1.22 -15.53 5.42
N ILE A 325 0.91 -14.39 4.80
CA ILE A 325 -0.44 -13.80 4.77
C ILE A 325 -1.04 -13.81 3.37
N VAL A 326 -2.36 -13.71 3.29
CA VAL A 326 -3.07 -13.66 2.02
C VAL A 326 -2.90 -12.29 1.36
N HIS A 327 -2.70 -12.28 0.04
CA HIS A 327 -2.73 -11.05 -0.77
C HIS A 327 -3.93 -11.07 -1.73
N GLY A 328 -4.84 -10.12 -1.55
CA GLY A 328 -5.87 -9.80 -2.53
C GLY A 328 -5.34 -8.83 -3.58
N VAL A 329 -5.20 -9.27 -4.82
CA VAL A 329 -4.70 -8.47 -5.94
C VAL A 329 -5.84 -7.75 -6.64
N SER A 330 -5.73 -6.44 -6.86
CA SER A 330 -6.75 -5.69 -7.60
C SER A 330 -6.64 -5.91 -9.11
N ILE A 331 -7.78 -5.99 -9.80
CA ILE A 331 -7.85 -5.87 -11.27
C ILE A 331 -7.17 -4.61 -11.82
N ASN A 332 -7.15 -3.53 -11.03
CA ASN A 332 -6.53 -2.25 -11.37
C ASN A 332 -5.11 -2.12 -10.79
N ALA A 333 -4.41 -3.22 -10.51
CA ALA A 333 -3.01 -3.20 -10.13
C ALA A 333 -2.17 -2.46 -11.18
N SER A 334 -1.10 -1.78 -10.74
CA SER A 334 -0.15 -1.13 -11.63
C SER A 334 0.95 -2.05 -12.17
N CYS A 335 1.14 -3.21 -11.54
CA CYS A 335 1.87 -4.34 -12.10
C CYS A 335 0.95 -5.23 -12.92
N SER A 336 1.51 -5.90 -13.95
CA SER A 336 0.79 -6.97 -14.63
C SER A 336 0.65 -8.20 -13.71
N LEU A 337 -0.29 -9.09 -14.04
CA LEU A 337 -0.41 -10.36 -13.32
C LEU A 337 0.87 -11.18 -13.46
N GLU A 338 1.49 -11.18 -14.64
CA GLU A 338 2.73 -11.88 -14.91
C GLU A 338 3.89 -11.36 -14.04
N GLU A 339 4.07 -10.04 -13.95
CA GLU A 339 5.09 -9.41 -13.07
C GLU A 339 4.92 -9.79 -11.59
N MET A 340 3.67 -9.94 -11.14
CA MET A 340 3.35 -10.32 -9.77
C MET A 340 3.53 -11.82 -9.52
N MET A 341 3.14 -12.66 -10.47
CA MET A 341 3.25 -14.11 -10.36
C MET A 341 4.71 -14.58 -10.45
N ASP A 342 5.56 -13.86 -11.17
CA ASP A 342 7.01 -14.09 -11.24
C ASP A 342 7.71 -14.00 -9.87
N VAL A 343 7.19 -13.17 -8.97
CA VAL A 343 7.77 -12.97 -7.62
C VAL A 343 6.99 -13.68 -6.52
N LYS A 344 5.98 -14.48 -6.89
CA LYS A 344 5.15 -15.26 -5.95
C LYS A 344 5.95 -16.44 -5.42
N GLN A 345 5.87 -16.69 -4.11
CA GLN A 345 6.46 -17.89 -3.49
C GLN A 345 5.55 -19.12 -3.68
N ASP A 346 6.15 -20.31 -3.68
CA ASP A 346 5.40 -21.57 -3.74
C ASP A 346 4.43 -21.71 -2.57
N GLY A 347 3.17 -22.05 -2.89
CA GLY A 347 2.11 -22.18 -1.88
C GLY A 347 1.61 -20.85 -1.28
N GLN A 348 2.11 -19.70 -1.75
CA GLN A 348 1.63 -18.40 -1.30
C GLN A 348 0.16 -18.18 -1.72
N PRO A 349 -0.75 -17.89 -0.76
CA PRO A 349 -2.14 -17.68 -1.08
C PRO A 349 -2.40 -16.31 -1.74
N MET A 350 -2.97 -16.34 -2.93
CA MET A 350 -3.33 -15.15 -3.70
C MET A 350 -4.79 -15.19 -4.14
N LEU A 351 -5.52 -14.12 -3.83
CA LEU A 351 -6.90 -13.94 -4.26
C LEU A 351 -6.95 -12.84 -5.31
N PHE A 352 -7.73 -13.01 -6.39
CA PHE A 352 -7.87 -11.99 -7.41
C PHE A 352 -9.18 -11.24 -7.27
N GLN A 353 -9.10 -9.92 -7.13
CA GLN A 353 -10.26 -9.05 -7.07
C GLN A 353 -10.68 -8.61 -8.46
N ILE A 354 -11.97 -8.81 -8.78
CA ILE A 354 -12.56 -8.46 -10.06
C ILE A 354 -13.62 -7.37 -9.92
N TYR A 355 -13.75 -6.58 -10.99
CA TYR A 355 -14.97 -5.90 -11.38
C TYR A 355 -15.47 -6.58 -12.66
N LEU A 356 -16.78 -6.72 -12.82
CA LEU A 356 -17.33 -7.22 -14.08
C LEU A 356 -17.42 -6.07 -15.09
N ASN A 357 -17.02 -6.34 -16.33
CA ASN A 357 -17.15 -5.42 -17.44
C ASN A 357 -18.54 -5.53 -18.07
N THR A 358 -19.07 -4.42 -18.58
CA THR A 358 -20.32 -4.40 -19.37
C THR A 358 -20.29 -5.39 -20.53
N ASP A 359 -19.10 -5.62 -21.11
CA ASP A 359 -18.82 -6.75 -22.00
C ASP A 359 -18.44 -7.99 -21.16
N ARG A 360 -19.41 -8.88 -20.95
CA ARG A 360 -19.25 -10.08 -20.11
C ARG A 360 -18.25 -11.08 -20.68
N GLU A 361 -17.96 -11.08 -21.98
CA GLU A 361 -16.94 -11.98 -22.54
C GLU A 361 -15.53 -11.59 -22.06
N LYS A 362 -15.22 -10.28 -21.94
CA LYS A 362 -13.94 -9.83 -21.34
C LYS A 362 -13.77 -10.31 -19.90
N SER A 363 -14.85 -10.29 -19.14
CA SER A 363 -14.85 -10.76 -17.74
C SER A 363 -14.61 -12.28 -17.68
N LYS A 364 -15.23 -13.03 -18.59
CA LYS A 364 -15.05 -14.48 -18.71
C LYS A 364 -13.64 -14.87 -19.13
N GLU A 365 -13.04 -14.16 -20.08
CA GLU A 365 -11.63 -14.36 -20.45
C GLU A 365 -10.69 -14.09 -19.27
N LEU A 366 -10.94 -13.01 -18.52
CA LEU A 366 -10.16 -12.67 -17.34
C LEU A 366 -10.27 -13.75 -16.25
N VAL A 367 -11.47 -14.25 -15.97
CA VAL A 367 -11.68 -15.34 -15.00
C VAL A 367 -10.90 -16.60 -15.40
N LYS A 368 -10.95 -16.99 -16.68
CA LYS A 368 -10.16 -18.13 -17.19
C LYS A 368 -8.66 -17.91 -17.05
N LYS A 369 -8.18 -16.69 -17.34
CA LYS A 369 -6.76 -16.33 -17.18
C LYS A 369 -6.31 -16.48 -15.73
N VAL A 370 -7.11 -15.96 -14.80
CA VAL A 370 -6.84 -16.00 -13.35
C VAL A 370 -6.82 -17.45 -12.83
N GLU A 371 -7.75 -18.29 -13.27
CA GLU A 371 -7.78 -19.71 -12.93
C GLU A 371 -6.55 -20.45 -13.48
N ALA A 372 -6.15 -20.16 -14.72
CA ALA A 372 -4.92 -20.74 -15.32
C ALA A 372 -3.63 -20.28 -14.62
N MET A 373 -3.66 -19.13 -13.94
CA MET A 373 -2.53 -18.61 -13.14
C MET A 373 -2.51 -19.14 -11.70
N ASN A 374 -3.38 -20.10 -11.33
CA ASN A 374 -3.42 -20.71 -10.00
C ASN A 374 -3.63 -19.70 -8.86
N PHE A 375 -4.56 -18.76 -9.05
CA PHE A 375 -5.12 -18.00 -7.93
C PHE A 375 -6.02 -18.89 -7.06
N ASP A 376 -6.07 -18.61 -5.77
CA ASP A 376 -6.78 -19.43 -4.78
C ASP A 376 -8.26 -19.07 -4.60
N GLY A 377 -8.71 -18.00 -5.25
CA GLY A 377 -10.08 -17.50 -5.15
C GLY A 377 -10.30 -16.16 -5.83
N ILE A 378 -11.57 -15.80 -5.97
CA ILE A 378 -12.01 -14.54 -6.59
C ILE A 378 -12.71 -13.67 -5.55
N ILE A 379 -12.33 -12.41 -5.49
CA ILE A 379 -13.01 -11.36 -4.72
C ILE A 379 -13.84 -10.51 -5.69
N PHE A 380 -15.15 -10.69 -5.72
CA PHE A 380 -16.04 -9.90 -6.55
C PHE A 380 -16.49 -8.64 -5.80
N THR A 381 -16.03 -7.47 -6.26
CA THR A 381 -16.32 -6.19 -5.58
C THR A 381 -17.59 -5.54 -6.12
N VAL A 382 -18.52 -5.20 -5.23
CA VAL A 382 -19.87 -4.69 -5.57
C VAL A 382 -20.22 -3.33 -4.94
N ASP A 383 -19.36 -2.76 -4.09
CA ASP A 383 -19.58 -1.47 -3.39
C ASP A 383 -19.24 -0.23 -4.23
N SER A 384 -18.79 -0.40 -5.47
CA SER A 384 -18.26 0.69 -6.30
C SER A 384 -18.75 0.64 -7.76
N PRO A 385 -20.07 0.50 -8.01
CA PRO A 385 -20.63 0.49 -9.36
C PRO A 385 -20.36 1.81 -10.10
N VAL A 386 -20.24 2.91 -9.36
CA VAL A 386 -19.79 4.22 -9.82
C VAL A 386 -18.62 4.71 -8.97
N PRO A 387 -17.71 5.54 -9.51
CA PRO A 387 -16.61 6.08 -8.72
C PRO A 387 -17.14 7.03 -7.63
N GLY A 388 -16.71 6.81 -6.38
CA GLY A 388 -16.98 7.74 -5.29
C GLY A 388 -16.34 9.12 -5.51
N ASN A 389 -16.93 10.16 -4.94
CA ASN A 389 -16.46 11.54 -5.08
C ASN A 389 -15.24 11.83 -4.20
N ARG A 390 -14.04 11.46 -4.65
CA ARG A 390 -12.79 11.66 -3.91
C ARG A 390 -12.23 13.06 -4.14
N GLU A 391 -12.67 14.03 -3.35
CA GLU A 391 -12.40 15.43 -3.65
C GLU A 391 -10.92 15.82 -3.57
N LEU A 392 -10.17 15.28 -2.60
CA LEU A 392 -8.72 15.50 -2.51
C LEU A 392 -7.98 14.98 -3.76
N ASP A 393 -8.36 13.81 -4.27
CA ASP A 393 -7.81 13.23 -5.50
C ASP A 393 -8.15 14.09 -6.73
N ARG A 394 -9.39 14.61 -6.83
CA ARG A 394 -9.81 15.51 -7.91
C ARG A 394 -9.06 16.85 -7.92
N ARG A 395 -8.76 17.39 -6.73
CA ARG A 395 -7.98 18.64 -6.56
C ARG A 395 -6.53 18.46 -6.99
N THR A 396 -5.98 17.26 -6.92
CA THR A 396 -4.64 16.96 -7.43
C THR A 396 -4.66 16.70 -8.93
N LYS A 397 -3.82 17.43 -9.69
CA LYS A 397 -3.63 17.15 -11.12
C LYS A 397 -2.83 15.86 -11.28
N PRO A 398 -3.22 14.92 -12.16
CA PRO A 398 -2.32 13.84 -12.53
C PRO A 398 -1.04 14.45 -13.13
N THR A 399 0.12 14.01 -12.64
CA THR A 399 1.43 14.44 -13.14
C THR A 399 1.71 13.94 -14.57
N GLN A 400 0.92 12.98 -15.06
CA GLN A 400 0.96 12.44 -16.41
C GLN A 400 -0.24 12.95 -17.21
N ARG A 401 -0.01 13.93 -18.10
CA ARG A 401 -0.94 14.23 -19.19
C ARG A 401 -0.78 13.13 -20.24
N SER A 402 -1.75 12.24 -20.40
CA SER A 402 -1.91 11.55 -21.68
C SER A 402 -2.19 12.62 -22.75
N PRO A 403 -1.55 12.59 -23.93
CA PRO A 403 -1.83 13.54 -24.99
C PRO A 403 -3.23 13.24 -25.54
N SER A 404 -4.24 13.97 -25.08
CA SER A 404 -5.55 14.00 -25.74
C SER A 404 -5.48 14.97 -26.91
N ASN A 405 -5.58 14.43 -28.12
CA ASN A 405 -5.83 15.18 -29.34
C ASN A 405 -7.07 16.06 -29.17
N GLY A 406 -6.97 17.32 -29.58
CA GLY A 406 -8.10 18.13 -30.04
C GLY A 406 -9.01 18.76 -28.98
N ASP A 407 -9.12 20.09 -29.09
CA ASP A 407 -10.26 20.95 -28.81
C ASP A 407 -10.80 21.10 -27.38
N GLY A 408 -10.56 22.29 -26.82
CA GLY A 408 -11.59 23.19 -26.28
C GLY A 408 -12.42 22.78 -25.05
N ALA A 409 -12.28 21.57 -24.51
CA ALA A 409 -13.05 21.15 -23.35
C ALA A 409 -12.46 21.74 -22.06
N LYS A 410 -13.28 22.50 -21.31
CA LYS A 410 -12.98 22.95 -19.94
C LYS A 410 -12.41 21.77 -19.15
N SER A 411 -11.14 21.85 -18.76
CA SER A 411 -10.42 20.79 -18.05
C SER A 411 -10.99 20.61 -16.64
N ASN A 412 -12.06 19.83 -16.51
CA ASN A 412 -12.45 19.26 -15.22
C ASN A 412 -11.37 18.24 -14.85
N SER A 413 -10.42 18.63 -14.00
CA SER A 413 -9.37 17.75 -13.48
C SER A 413 -9.99 16.46 -12.95
N LYS A 414 -9.78 15.35 -13.66
CA LYS A 414 -10.16 14.00 -13.23
C LYS A 414 -8.98 13.46 -12.42
N GLY A 415 -9.21 13.21 -11.13
CA GLY A 415 -8.20 12.57 -10.25
C GLY A 415 -7.89 11.14 -10.69
N VAL A 416 -6.89 10.50 -10.07
CA VAL A 416 -6.47 9.14 -10.43
C VAL A 416 -7.63 8.14 -10.31
N ALA A 417 -8.46 8.28 -9.27
CA ALA A 417 -9.60 7.39 -9.04
C ALA A 417 -10.60 7.39 -10.20
N HIS A 418 -10.84 8.57 -10.78
CA HIS A 418 -11.72 8.72 -11.93
C HIS A 418 -11.06 8.16 -13.20
N ALA A 419 -9.75 8.36 -13.35
CA ALA A 419 -9.00 7.92 -14.54
C ALA A 419 -8.97 6.40 -14.73
N ILE A 420 -8.97 5.63 -13.63
CA ILE A 420 -8.99 4.16 -13.66
C ILE A 420 -10.41 3.56 -13.55
N SER A 421 -11.44 4.41 -13.51
CA SER A 421 -12.84 3.98 -13.46
C SER A 421 -13.44 3.82 -14.87
N GLY A 422 -14.56 3.10 -14.98
CA GLY A 422 -15.31 2.92 -16.23
C GLY A 422 -15.13 1.56 -16.89
N TYR A 423 -14.29 0.69 -16.33
CA TYR A 423 -14.28 -0.72 -16.69
C TYR A 423 -15.47 -1.46 -16.07
N GLN A 424 -15.85 -1.10 -14.84
CA GLN A 424 -16.88 -1.80 -14.08
C GLN A 424 -18.29 -1.47 -14.60
N ASP A 425 -19.13 -2.50 -14.63
CA ASP A 425 -20.55 -2.40 -14.93
C ASP A 425 -21.31 -1.88 -13.70
N ALA A 426 -22.13 -0.85 -13.91
CA ALA A 426 -22.98 -0.29 -12.87
C ALA A 426 -24.34 -1.01 -12.75
N ASN A 427 -24.69 -1.86 -13.72
CA ASN A 427 -25.97 -2.57 -13.80
C ASN A 427 -25.81 -4.04 -13.41
N LEU A 428 -25.23 -4.28 -12.23
CA LEU A 428 -25.04 -5.61 -11.68
C LEU A 428 -26.27 -6.07 -10.88
N SER A 429 -26.54 -7.37 -10.90
CA SER A 429 -27.54 -8.02 -10.05
C SER A 429 -26.97 -9.27 -9.39
N TRP A 430 -27.74 -9.88 -8.49
CA TRP A 430 -27.38 -11.16 -7.88
C TRP A 430 -27.30 -12.31 -8.89
N ASP A 431 -27.92 -12.19 -10.07
CA ASP A 431 -27.77 -13.17 -11.16
C ASP A 431 -26.32 -13.22 -11.68
N ASP A 432 -25.58 -12.11 -11.60
CA ASP A 432 -24.16 -12.08 -11.97
C ASP A 432 -23.29 -12.95 -11.06
N VAL A 433 -23.71 -13.18 -9.80
CA VAL A 433 -23.03 -14.12 -8.89
C VAL A 433 -23.17 -15.55 -9.41
N THR A 434 -24.39 -15.94 -9.79
CA THR A 434 -24.67 -17.26 -10.37
C THR A 434 -23.94 -17.44 -11.71
N TRP A 435 -23.93 -16.40 -12.54
CA TRP A 435 -23.18 -16.39 -13.79
C TRP A 435 -21.68 -16.60 -13.54
N LEU A 436 -21.08 -15.88 -12.60
CA LEU A 436 -19.66 -16.01 -12.27
C LEU A 436 -19.32 -17.40 -11.74
N GLN A 437 -20.16 -17.98 -10.87
CA GLN A 437 -20.02 -19.36 -10.39
C GLN A 437 -20.11 -20.40 -11.51
N SER A 438 -20.82 -20.10 -12.61
CA SER A 438 -20.87 -21.00 -13.77
C SER A 438 -19.56 -21.05 -14.56
N LEU A 439 -18.70 -20.02 -14.42
CA LEU A 439 -17.47 -19.89 -15.20
C LEU A 439 -16.24 -20.56 -14.56
N THR A 440 -16.23 -20.74 -13.24
CA THR A 440 -15.04 -21.15 -12.50
C THR A 440 -15.37 -22.02 -11.29
N LYS A 441 -14.39 -22.77 -10.81
CA LYS A 441 -14.47 -23.52 -9.54
C LYS A 441 -13.74 -22.86 -8.38
N LEU A 442 -13.09 -21.72 -8.65
CA LEU A 442 -12.46 -20.93 -7.61
C LEU A 442 -13.49 -20.48 -6.57
N PRO A 443 -13.15 -20.51 -5.27
CA PRO A 443 -13.98 -19.92 -4.23
C PRO A 443 -14.34 -18.47 -4.54
N LEU A 444 -15.60 -18.12 -4.37
CA LEU A 444 -16.08 -16.75 -4.59
C LEU A 444 -16.31 -16.04 -3.26
N ILE A 445 -15.78 -14.82 -3.15
CA ILE A 445 -15.96 -13.91 -2.03
C ILE A 445 -16.64 -12.64 -2.52
N ILE A 446 -17.78 -12.26 -1.94
CA ILE A 446 -18.44 -10.99 -2.28
C ILE A 446 -17.89 -9.88 -1.39
N LYS A 447 -17.27 -8.86 -1.99
CA LYS A 447 -16.69 -7.71 -1.28
C LYS A 447 -17.54 -6.47 -1.44
N GLY A 448 -17.78 -5.78 -0.32
CA GLY A 448 -18.52 -4.52 -0.33
C GLY A 448 -19.90 -4.61 0.31
N ILE A 449 -20.16 -5.69 1.06
CA ILE A 449 -21.41 -5.87 1.78
C ILE A 449 -21.47 -4.90 2.96
N GLN A 450 -22.59 -4.19 3.08
CA GLN A 450 -22.79 -3.12 4.07
C GLN A 450 -24.07 -3.32 4.91
N SER A 451 -24.78 -4.44 4.73
CA SER A 451 -26.01 -4.78 5.44
C SER A 451 -26.06 -6.27 5.78
N VAL A 452 -26.79 -6.66 6.83
CA VAL A 452 -27.01 -8.08 7.17
C VAL A 452 -27.87 -8.79 6.11
N ASP A 453 -28.81 -8.08 5.50
CA ASP A 453 -29.70 -8.64 4.45
C ASP A 453 -28.91 -9.12 3.23
N ASP A 454 -27.88 -8.37 2.83
CA ASP A 454 -26.99 -8.77 1.73
C ASP A 454 -26.08 -9.94 2.12
N VAL A 455 -25.72 -10.08 3.40
CA VAL A 455 -25.01 -11.29 3.91
C VAL A 455 -25.92 -12.52 3.77
N GLU A 456 -27.20 -12.41 4.14
CA GLU A 456 -28.17 -13.51 3.99
C GLU A 456 -28.40 -13.87 2.52
N THR A 457 -28.45 -12.86 1.65
CA THR A 457 -28.59 -13.06 0.20
C THR A 457 -27.36 -13.72 -0.39
N ALA A 458 -26.15 -13.29 -0.02
CA ALA A 458 -24.90 -13.95 -0.42
C ALA A 458 -24.85 -15.42 0.03
N ALA A 459 -25.23 -15.70 1.28
CA ALA A 459 -25.29 -17.07 1.80
C ALA A 459 -26.26 -17.95 0.99
N SER A 460 -27.36 -17.38 0.51
CA SER A 460 -28.36 -18.09 -0.30
C SER A 460 -27.84 -18.44 -1.70
N HIS A 461 -26.85 -17.71 -2.22
CA HIS A 461 -26.12 -18.02 -3.44
C HIS A 461 -24.95 -19.00 -3.23
N GLY A 462 -24.70 -19.44 -1.99
CA GLY A 462 -23.65 -20.43 -1.70
C GLY A 462 -22.22 -19.96 -1.98
N VAL A 463 -21.95 -18.64 -1.88
CA VAL A 463 -20.58 -18.11 -1.94
C VAL A 463 -19.76 -18.56 -0.73
N GLN A 464 -18.44 -18.64 -0.87
CA GLN A 464 -17.56 -19.18 0.17
C GLN A 464 -17.18 -18.12 1.22
N GLY A 465 -17.38 -16.84 0.91
CA GLY A 465 -17.26 -15.80 1.92
C GLY A 465 -17.79 -14.45 1.49
N VAL A 466 -17.78 -13.53 2.45
CA VAL A 466 -18.13 -12.13 2.26
C VAL A 466 -17.14 -11.22 2.96
N ILE A 467 -16.81 -10.07 2.37
CA ILE A 467 -16.05 -9.01 3.02
C ILE A 467 -17.03 -7.86 3.30
N LEU A 468 -17.33 -7.67 4.59
CA LEU A 468 -18.02 -6.47 5.05
C LEU A 468 -17.08 -5.28 4.85
N SER A 469 -17.47 -4.36 3.99
CA SER A 469 -16.61 -3.29 3.50
C SER A 469 -17.43 -2.17 2.90
N ASN A 470 -16.97 -0.94 3.08
CA ASN A 470 -17.44 0.24 2.36
C ASN A 470 -16.31 0.85 1.52
N HIS A 471 -15.45 -0.01 0.99
CA HIS A 471 -14.27 0.35 0.21
C HIS A 471 -13.28 1.24 0.99
N GLY A 472 -13.21 1.12 2.31
CA GLY A 472 -12.42 1.99 3.17
C GLY A 472 -12.90 3.45 3.16
N GLY A 473 -14.21 3.65 3.04
CA GLY A 473 -14.89 4.95 2.98
C GLY A 473 -14.76 5.65 1.63
N ARG A 474 -14.39 4.94 0.56
CA ARG A 474 -14.04 5.54 -0.75
C ARG A 474 -15.18 5.60 -1.76
N SER A 475 -16.36 5.10 -1.37
CA SER A 475 -17.56 5.00 -2.20
C SER A 475 -18.67 5.87 -1.61
N LEU A 476 -19.74 5.28 -1.07
CA LEU A 476 -20.82 6.01 -0.39
C LEU A 476 -20.36 6.54 0.98
N ASP A 477 -20.35 7.86 1.17
CA ASP A 477 -20.16 8.44 2.50
C ASP A 477 -21.42 8.26 3.37
N PHE A 478 -21.26 8.25 4.69
CA PHE A 478 -22.28 7.79 5.67
C PHE A 478 -22.67 6.30 5.55
N SER A 479 -21.93 5.51 4.79
CA SER A 479 -21.95 4.05 4.92
C SER A 479 -21.51 3.61 6.33
N PRO A 480 -22.14 2.59 6.93
CA PRO A 480 -21.82 2.13 8.27
C PRO A 480 -20.38 1.60 8.37
N ALA A 481 -19.82 1.64 9.58
CA ALA A 481 -18.55 0.98 9.85
C ALA A 481 -18.71 -0.55 9.71
N PRO A 482 -17.84 -1.25 8.97
CA PRO A 482 -17.95 -2.70 8.80
C PRO A 482 -17.95 -3.51 10.11
N ILE A 483 -17.30 -3.00 11.17
CA ILE A 483 -17.34 -3.63 12.50
C ILE A 483 -18.73 -3.57 13.15
N ASP A 484 -19.51 -2.53 12.86
CA ASP A 484 -20.88 -2.39 13.37
C ASP A 484 -21.84 -3.31 12.62
N VAL A 485 -21.67 -3.46 11.31
CA VAL A 485 -22.39 -4.47 10.51
C VAL A 485 -22.04 -5.89 11.00
N LEU A 486 -20.77 -6.14 11.32
CA LEU A 486 -20.33 -7.42 11.89
C LEU A 486 -20.96 -7.68 13.27
N TYR A 487 -21.06 -6.65 14.11
CA TYR A 487 -21.72 -6.73 15.40
C TYR A 487 -23.20 -7.05 15.24
N GLU A 488 -23.91 -6.33 14.37
CA GLU A 488 -25.31 -6.58 14.05
C GLU A 488 -25.51 -8.01 13.55
N LEU A 489 -24.73 -8.46 12.57
CA LEU A 489 -24.77 -9.82 12.03
C LEU A 489 -24.64 -10.87 13.15
N ARG A 490 -23.70 -10.66 14.08
CA ARG A 490 -23.50 -11.56 15.22
C ARG A 490 -24.70 -11.58 16.18
N GLN A 491 -25.41 -10.46 16.34
CA GLN A 491 -26.60 -10.39 17.20
C GLN A 491 -27.84 -10.98 16.53
N THR A 492 -28.05 -10.70 15.25
CA THR A 492 -29.33 -10.96 14.57
C THR A 492 -29.36 -12.25 13.78
N LYS A 493 -28.23 -12.67 13.19
CA LYS A 493 -28.12 -13.83 12.28
C LYS A 493 -26.83 -14.64 12.50
N PRO A 494 -26.50 -15.07 13.73
CA PRO A 494 -25.25 -15.77 14.03
C PRO A 494 -25.08 -17.12 13.30
N GLU A 495 -26.16 -17.71 12.80
CA GLU A 495 -26.13 -18.94 12.01
C GLU A 495 -25.43 -18.78 10.65
N LEU A 496 -25.34 -17.55 10.11
CA LEU A 496 -24.70 -17.29 8.81
C LEU A 496 -23.19 -17.52 8.85
N PHE A 497 -22.53 -17.38 10.01
CA PHE A 497 -21.11 -17.72 10.19
C PHE A 497 -20.79 -19.20 9.97
N ASN A 498 -21.80 -20.08 10.01
CA ASN A 498 -21.61 -21.52 9.72
C ASN A 498 -21.78 -21.85 8.22
N LYS A 499 -22.26 -20.90 7.41
CA LYS A 499 -22.52 -21.10 5.97
C LYS A 499 -21.36 -20.66 5.09
N MET A 500 -20.60 -19.65 5.55
CA MET A 500 -19.51 -19.05 4.79
C MET A 500 -18.56 -18.29 5.72
N ASP A 501 -17.36 -17.99 5.25
CA ASP A 501 -16.44 -17.14 6.00
C ASP A 501 -16.85 -15.67 5.89
N VAL A 502 -16.80 -14.95 7.02
CA VAL A 502 -17.04 -13.51 7.08
C VAL A 502 -15.72 -12.81 7.35
N TYR A 503 -15.38 -11.82 6.54
CA TYR A 503 -14.22 -10.97 6.68
C TYR A 503 -14.67 -9.52 6.88
N VAL A 504 -13.78 -8.68 7.42
CA VAL A 504 -13.99 -7.23 7.50
C VAL A 504 -12.75 -6.50 6.98
N ASP A 505 -12.94 -5.35 6.34
CA ASP A 505 -11.88 -4.39 6.10
C ASP A 505 -12.33 -2.98 6.52
N GLY A 506 -11.40 -2.01 6.43
CA GLY A 506 -11.70 -0.59 6.65
C GLY A 506 -11.43 -0.12 8.09
N GLY A 507 -10.53 0.85 8.24
CA GLY A 507 -10.31 1.55 9.51
C GLY A 507 -9.46 0.81 10.57
N ILE A 508 -9.08 -0.45 10.34
CA ILE A 508 -8.18 -1.21 11.21
C ILE A 508 -6.82 -0.51 11.30
N LYS A 509 -6.41 -0.12 12.52
CA LYS A 509 -5.12 0.52 12.79
C LYS A 509 -4.27 -0.22 13.83
N ARG A 510 -4.86 -1.12 14.61
CA ARG A 510 -4.18 -1.85 15.69
C ARG A 510 -4.51 -3.35 15.71
N GLY A 511 -3.63 -4.17 16.27
CA GLY A 511 -3.87 -5.58 16.55
C GLY A 511 -5.09 -5.82 17.46
N THR A 512 -5.43 -4.87 18.34
CA THR A 512 -6.67 -4.93 19.12
C THR A 512 -7.93 -4.79 18.26
N ASP A 513 -7.88 -4.08 17.13
CA ASP A 513 -9.01 -3.95 16.21
C ASP A 513 -9.26 -5.28 15.51
N VAL A 514 -8.18 -5.95 15.10
CA VAL A 514 -8.20 -7.32 14.59
C VAL A 514 -8.92 -8.25 15.59
N LEU A 515 -8.46 -8.28 16.85
CA LEU A 515 -9.04 -9.16 17.87
C LEU A 515 -10.52 -8.88 18.16
N LYS A 516 -10.96 -7.61 18.14
CA LYS A 516 -12.39 -7.27 18.29
C LYS A 516 -13.23 -7.88 17.17
N ALA A 517 -12.79 -7.75 15.92
CA ALA A 517 -13.48 -8.35 14.78
C ALA A 517 -13.51 -9.89 14.87
N LEU A 518 -12.39 -10.52 15.26
CA LEU A 518 -12.33 -11.97 15.43
C LEU A 518 -13.25 -12.46 16.58
N CYS A 519 -13.33 -11.73 17.69
CA CYS A 519 -14.30 -12.02 18.76
C CYS A 519 -15.75 -12.01 18.24
N LEU A 520 -16.06 -11.12 17.30
CA LEU A 520 -17.38 -11.07 16.66
C LEU A 520 -17.61 -12.15 15.60
N GLY A 521 -16.58 -12.90 15.21
CA GLY A 521 -16.69 -14.03 14.29
C GLY A 521 -16.11 -13.79 12.90
N ALA A 522 -15.44 -12.66 12.65
CA ALA A 522 -14.64 -12.51 11.44
C ALA A 522 -13.53 -13.58 11.40
N LYS A 523 -13.20 -14.08 10.20
CA LYS A 523 -12.17 -15.11 10.01
C LYS A 523 -10.76 -14.53 9.87
N ALA A 524 -10.68 -13.36 9.26
CA ALA A 524 -9.50 -12.52 9.10
C ALA A 524 -9.94 -11.08 8.79
N VAL A 525 -9.02 -10.11 8.92
CA VAL A 525 -9.28 -8.71 8.61
C VAL A 525 -8.35 -8.16 7.52
N GLY A 526 -8.89 -7.33 6.64
CA GLY A 526 -8.18 -6.75 5.51
C GLY A 526 -7.62 -5.37 5.82
N LEU A 527 -6.37 -5.13 5.46
CA LEU A 527 -5.74 -3.81 5.51
C LEU A 527 -5.36 -3.37 4.09
N GLY A 528 -5.65 -2.12 3.73
CA GLY A 528 -5.29 -1.55 2.43
C GLY A 528 -4.25 -0.44 2.56
N ARG A 529 -4.68 0.73 3.06
CA ARG A 529 -3.82 1.92 3.21
C ARG A 529 -2.51 1.65 3.95
N PRO A 530 -2.46 0.94 5.09
CA PRO A 530 -1.20 0.68 5.79
C PRO A 530 -0.14 0.00 4.91
N PHE A 531 -0.53 -0.99 4.10
CA PHE A 531 0.39 -1.65 3.18
C PHE A 531 0.82 -0.76 2.01
N LEU A 532 -0.08 0.05 1.44
CA LEU A 532 0.29 1.04 0.43
C LEU A 532 1.24 2.10 0.98
N TYR A 533 1.05 2.52 2.23
CA TYR A 533 1.94 3.46 2.92
C TYR A 533 3.30 2.84 3.18
N GLY A 534 3.35 1.61 3.72
CA GLY A 534 4.60 0.87 3.93
C GLY A 534 5.39 0.69 2.63
N ASN A 535 4.71 0.30 1.54
CA ASN A 535 5.32 0.22 0.21
C ASN A 535 5.84 1.59 -0.25
N GLY A 536 5.06 2.65 -0.08
CA GLY A 536 5.43 4.00 -0.53
C GLY A 536 6.58 4.65 0.23
N THR A 537 6.81 4.25 1.49
CA THR A 537 7.92 4.74 2.32
C THR A 537 9.17 3.90 2.11
N TYR A 538 9.14 2.65 2.55
CA TYR A 538 10.30 1.75 2.68
C TYR A 538 10.28 0.58 1.69
N GLY A 539 9.42 0.59 0.67
CA GLY A 539 9.32 -0.50 -0.30
C GLY A 539 8.87 -1.81 0.35
N GLN A 540 9.47 -2.95 -0.05
CA GLN A 540 9.14 -4.27 0.52
C GLN A 540 9.33 -4.29 2.05
N GLU A 541 10.42 -3.72 2.57
CA GLU A 541 10.69 -3.71 4.01
C GLU A 541 9.57 -3.01 4.79
N GLY A 542 8.98 -1.95 4.24
CA GLY A 542 7.85 -1.25 4.85
C GLY A 542 6.58 -2.10 4.87
N VAL A 543 6.36 -2.93 3.85
CA VAL A 543 5.25 -3.88 3.82
C VAL A 543 5.48 -4.96 4.87
N SER A 544 6.68 -5.53 4.94
CA SER A 544 7.06 -6.51 5.98
C SER A 544 6.91 -5.92 7.38
N LYS A 545 7.30 -4.66 7.58
CA LYS A 545 7.12 -3.95 8.86
C LYS A 545 5.67 -3.82 9.29
N VAL A 546 4.73 -3.61 8.35
CA VAL A 546 3.29 -3.64 8.66
C VAL A 546 2.87 -5.01 9.20
N ILE A 547 3.37 -6.10 8.60
CA ILE A 547 3.08 -7.48 9.03
C ILE A 547 3.65 -7.72 10.43
N GLU A 548 4.90 -7.34 10.67
CA GLU A 548 5.58 -7.48 11.98
C GLU A 548 4.85 -6.71 13.09
N ILE A 549 4.43 -5.47 12.82
CA ILE A 549 3.66 -4.67 13.79
C ILE A 549 2.33 -5.37 14.12
N MET A 550 1.59 -5.82 13.11
CA MET A 550 0.33 -6.53 13.32
C MET A 550 0.55 -7.83 14.11
N GLU A 551 1.57 -8.61 13.76
CA GLU A 551 1.94 -9.82 14.49
C GLU A 551 2.21 -9.53 15.97
N ALA A 552 3.09 -8.58 16.27
CA ALA A 552 3.47 -8.24 17.62
C ALA A 552 2.30 -7.71 18.45
N GLU A 553 1.48 -6.83 17.86
CA GLU A 553 0.30 -6.26 18.53
C GLU A 553 -0.78 -7.32 18.79
N ILE A 554 -1.06 -8.20 17.82
CA ILE A 554 -2.03 -9.31 17.98
C ILE A 554 -1.53 -10.27 19.05
N ALA A 555 -0.27 -10.73 18.97
CA ALA A 555 0.28 -11.69 19.92
C ALA A 555 0.29 -11.14 21.35
N THR A 556 0.70 -9.88 21.54
CA THR A 556 0.68 -9.22 22.85
C THR A 556 -0.76 -9.12 23.38
N SER A 557 -1.68 -8.67 22.52
CA SER A 557 -3.08 -8.48 22.92
C SER A 557 -3.80 -9.79 23.22
N MET A 558 -3.49 -10.88 22.51
CA MET A 558 -4.00 -12.22 22.81
C MET A 558 -3.59 -12.69 24.21
N ARG A 559 -2.31 -12.52 24.56
CA ARG A 559 -1.82 -12.85 25.91
C ARG A 559 -2.54 -12.04 26.97
N LEU A 560 -2.68 -10.73 26.77
CA LEU A 560 -3.37 -9.83 27.71
C LEU A 560 -4.88 -10.09 27.79
N LEU A 561 -5.49 -10.59 26.71
CA LEU A 561 -6.89 -11.01 26.68
C LEU A 561 -7.12 -12.35 27.40
N GLY A 562 -6.06 -13.13 27.60
CA GLY A 562 -6.10 -14.44 28.24
C GLY A 562 -6.44 -15.57 27.27
N VAL A 563 -5.96 -15.49 26.02
CA VAL A 563 -6.12 -16.53 24.99
C VAL A 563 -4.78 -16.88 24.33
N THR A 564 -4.66 -18.13 23.90
CA THR A 564 -3.47 -18.68 23.23
C THR A 564 -3.73 -19.10 21.80
N ARG A 565 -4.98 -19.16 21.35
CA ARG A 565 -5.36 -19.51 19.98
C ARG A 565 -6.53 -18.69 19.50
N LEU A 566 -6.61 -18.43 18.19
CA LEU A 566 -7.71 -17.66 17.61
C LEU A 566 -9.08 -18.33 17.81
N ASP A 567 -9.12 -19.66 17.81
CA ASP A 567 -10.35 -20.43 18.04
C ASP A 567 -10.86 -20.36 19.48
N GLN A 568 -10.21 -19.62 20.38
CA GLN A 568 -10.70 -19.31 21.73
C GLN A 568 -11.39 -17.94 21.81
N LEU A 569 -11.26 -17.09 20.78
CA LEU A 569 -11.91 -15.78 20.74
C LEU A 569 -13.43 -15.95 20.66
N ARG A 570 -14.17 -15.27 21.53
CA ARG A 570 -15.63 -15.39 21.64
C ARG A 570 -16.29 -14.01 21.76
N PRO A 571 -17.57 -13.88 21.37
CA PRO A 571 -18.29 -12.60 21.47
C PRO A 571 -18.37 -12.05 22.91
N ASN A 572 -18.45 -12.92 23.91
CA ASN A 572 -18.50 -12.50 25.32
C ASN A 572 -17.18 -11.89 25.85
N MET A 573 -16.09 -11.97 25.08
CA MET A 573 -14.81 -11.32 25.39
C MET A 573 -14.80 -9.84 25.04
N ILE A 574 -15.85 -9.33 24.40
CA ILE A 574 -16.04 -7.91 24.11
C ILE A 574 -17.40 -7.42 24.62
N ARG A 575 -17.51 -6.12 24.88
CA ARG A 575 -18.76 -5.42 25.21
C ARG A 575 -18.87 -4.18 24.35
N TYR A 576 -20.03 -3.99 23.77
CA TYR A 576 -20.39 -2.72 23.16
C TYR A 576 -20.61 -1.67 24.27
N ARG A 577 -19.96 -0.53 24.12
CA ARG A 577 -20.14 0.66 24.96
C ARG A 577 -20.37 1.84 24.03
N GLU A 578 -21.59 2.34 24.05
CA GLU A 578 -21.98 3.51 23.27
C GLU A 578 -21.07 4.70 23.59
N ARG A 579 -20.59 5.37 22.54
CA ARG A 579 -19.87 6.64 22.63
C ARG A 579 -20.45 7.62 21.63
N ALA A 580 -20.13 8.89 21.80
CA ALA A 580 -20.42 9.89 20.77
C ALA A 580 -19.76 9.47 19.45
N PRO A 581 -20.41 9.72 18.30
CA PRO A 581 -19.84 9.40 16.98
C PRO A 581 -18.51 10.14 16.76
N ALA A 582 -17.75 9.74 15.73
CA ALA A 582 -16.52 10.41 15.36
C ALA A 582 -16.71 11.95 15.32
N PRO A 583 -15.79 12.76 15.88
CA PRO A 583 -15.89 14.21 15.85
C PRO A 583 -16.07 14.72 14.41
N ARG A 584 -16.92 15.74 14.24
CA ARG A 584 -17.00 16.46 12.96
C ARG A 584 -15.69 17.20 12.71
N PRO A 585 -15.20 17.24 11.46
CA PRO A 585 -13.96 17.94 11.12
C PRO A 585 -14.00 19.44 11.45
#